data_AF-X1HC89-F1
#
_entry.id   AF-X1HC89-F1
#
_cell.length_a   1.000
_cell.length_b   1.000
_cell.length_c   1.000
_cell.angle_alpha   90.00
_cell.angle_beta   90.00
_cell.angle_gamma   90.00
#
_symmetry.space_group_name_H-M   'P 1'
#
loop_
_entity.id
_entity.type
_entity.pdbx_description
1 polymer ?
#
loop_
_entity_poly.entity_id
_entity_poly.type
_entity_poly.pdbx_seq_one_letter_code
_entity_poly.pdbx_strand_id
1 'polypeptide(L)'
;MAASDEERDFTSIITEFQQDLKGNCVHCNHCLPCPVGIDIGRIIQMVDKAMYNISSDFKGDYKTLQKKINFYYPGRIRTSRSQFKGLLTKASECVECGVCMERCPFDVDVISKMKLAVKLFEMED
;
A
#
# COMPACT_ATOMS: atom_id res chain seq x y z
N MET A 1 7.85 7.12 39.95
CA MET A 1 6.39 7.33 39.89
C MET A 1 5.90 6.68 38.61
N ALA A 2 4.93 5.77 38.71
CA ALA A 2 4.25 5.20 37.55
C ALA A 2 2.93 5.97 37.35
N ALA A 3 2.50 6.13 36.10
CA ALA A 3 1.22 6.74 35.76
C ALA A 3 0.05 5.90 36.30
N SER A 4 -1.06 6.55 36.68
CA SER A 4 -2.29 5.88 37.10
C SER A 4 -2.94 5.13 35.93
N ASP A 5 -3.88 4.23 36.23
CA ASP A 5 -4.62 3.52 35.18
C ASP A 5 -5.45 4.48 34.33
N GLU A 6 -5.98 5.58 34.91
CA GLU A 6 -6.69 6.61 34.13
C GLU A 6 -5.74 7.39 33.20
N GLU A 7 -4.53 7.71 33.66
CA GLU A 7 -3.51 8.38 32.83
C GLU A 7 -2.99 7.50 31.67
N ARG A 8 -3.27 6.20 31.74
CA ARG A 8 -2.92 5.20 30.72
C ARG A 8 -4.11 4.79 29.85
N ASP A 9 -5.28 5.40 30.04
CA ASP A 9 -6.43 5.17 29.19
C ASP A 9 -6.31 5.98 27.88
N PHE A 10 -5.65 5.38 26.91
CA PHE A 10 -5.52 5.94 25.57
C PHE A 10 -6.72 5.60 24.65
N THR A 11 -7.81 5.02 25.18
CA THR A 11 -8.93 4.52 24.35
C THR A 11 -9.55 5.62 23.50
N SER A 12 -9.72 6.83 24.05
CA SER A 12 -10.26 8.00 23.33
C SER A 12 -9.39 8.41 22.15
N ILE A 13 -8.07 8.49 22.36
CA ILE A 13 -7.09 8.82 21.32
C ILE A 13 -7.05 7.70 20.28
N ILE A 14 -6.93 6.44 20.70
CA ILE A 14 -6.87 5.30 19.77
C ILE A 14 -8.11 5.27 18.89
N THR A 15 -9.30 5.49 19.45
CA THR A 15 -10.56 5.48 18.69
C THR A 15 -10.61 6.59 17.64
N GLU A 16 -10.07 7.77 17.94
CA GLU A 16 -9.95 8.88 16.97
C GLU A 16 -8.92 8.60 15.87
N PHE A 17 -7.86 7.83 16.17
CA PHE A 17 -6.79 7.48 15.25
C PHE A 17 -6.99 6.14 14.50
N GLN A 18 -8.06 5.40 14.78
CA GLN A 18 -8.47 4.21 14.01
C GLN A 18 -8.96 4.67 12.62
N GLN A 19 -8.02 5.08 11.77
CA GLN A 19 -8.28 5.24 10.35
C GLN A 19 -8.82 3.92 9.80
N ASP A 20 -9.79 4.00 8.88
CA ASP A 20 -10.30 2.82 8.22
C ASP A 20 -9.16 2.16 7.42
N LEU A 21 -8.60 1.09 7.99
CA LEU A 21 -7.54 0.30 7.38
C LEU A 21 -8.10 -0.62 6.29
N LYS A 22 -9.42 -0.76 6.21
CA LYS A 22 -10.04 -1.56 5.17
C LYS A 22 -9.71 -0.99 3.80
N GLY A 23 -9.28 -1.88 2.92
CA GLY A 23 -8.81 -1.60 1.59
C GLY A 23 -7.40 -1.00 1.50
N ASN A 24 -6.78 -0.61 2.61
CA ASN A 24 -5.52 0.12 2.66
C ASN A 24 -4.32 -0.81 2.93
N CYS A 25 -3.31 -0.77 2.06
CA CYS A 25 -2.12 -1.60 2.24
C CYS A 25 -1.23 -1.05 3.36
N VAL A 26 -1.06 -1.83 4.43
CA VAL A 26 -0.15 -1.49 5.54
C VAL A 26 1.25 -2.09 5.40
N HIS A 27 1.56 -2.70 4.24
CA HIS A 27 2.87 -3.29 3.93
C HIS A 27 3.30 -4.45 4.86
N CYS A 28 2.34 -5.27 5.28
CA CYS A 28 2.55 -6.44 6.15
C CYS A 28 3.01 -7.72 5.43
N ASN A 29 3.05 -7.72 4.09
CA ASN A 29 3.48 -8.85 3.25
C ASN A 29 2.66 -10.16 3.34
N HIS A 30 1.45 -10.15 3.91
CA HIS A 30 0.53 -11.30 3.86
C HIS A 30 0.15 -11.73 2.42
N CYS A 31 0.28 -10.83 1.44
CA CYS A 31 0.06 -11.13 0.03
C CYS A 31 1.11 -12.09 -0.58
N LEU A 32 2.23 -12.33 0.12
CA LEU A 32 3.30 -13.21 -0.35
C LEU A 32 3.15 -14.64 0.20
N PRO A 33 3.76 -15.66 -0.45
CA PRO A 33 4.38 -15.60 -1.78
C PRO A 33 3.36 -15.50 -2.91
N CYS A 34 3.68 -14.76 -3.97
CA CYS A 34 2.92 -14.75 -5.21
C CYS A 34 3.23 -16.03 -6.03
N PRO A 35 2.22 -16.73 -6.59
CA PRO A 35 2.47 -17.93 -7.41
C PRO A 35 3.36 -17.71 -8.64
N VAL A 36 3.41 -16.47 -9.16
CA VAL A 36 4.24 -16.08 -10.32
C VAL A 36 5.50 -15.31 -9.91
N GLY A 37 5.86 -15.29 -8.62
CA GLY A 37 7.13 -14.70 -8.16
C GLY A 37 7.15 -13.18 -8.01
N ILE A 38 6.00 -12.50 -8.14
CA ILE A 38 5.90 -11.04 -7.95
C ILE A 38 6.09 -10.66 -6.48
N ASP A 39 6.96 -9.69 -6.22
CA ASP A 39 7.04 -9.00 -4.92
C ASP A 39 5.92 -7.95 -4.82
N ILE A 40 4.72 -8.44 -4.49
CA ILE A 40 3.49 -7.64 -4.43
C ILE A 40 3.64 -6.49 -3.42
N GLY A 41 4.18 -6.76 -2.24
CA GLY A 41 4.35 -5.77 -1.19
C GLY A 41 5.22 -4.61 -1.66
N ARG A 42 6.31 -4.91 -2.38
CA ARG A 42 7.18 -3.90 -2.96
C ARG A 42 6.52 -3.06 -4.04
N ILE A 43 5.79 -3.70 -4.96
CA ILE A 43 5.11 -2.98 -6.04
C ILE A 43 4.04 -2.04 -5.47
N ILE A 44 3.24 -2.50 -4.51
CA ILE A 44 2.23 -1.65 -3.87
C ILE A 44 2.88 -0.47 -3.17
N GLN A 45 4.01 -0.67 -2.48
CA GLN A 45 4.77 0.42 -1.87
C GLN A 45 5.23 1.48 -2.89
N MET A 46 5.68 1.04 -4.07
CA MET A 46 6.09 1.94 -5.15
C MET A 46 4.91 2.73 -5.69
N VAL A 47 3.78 2.05 -5.93
CA VAL A 47 2.54 2.70 -6.35
C VAL A 47 2.08 3.73 -5.32
N ASP A 48 1.98 3.35 -4.04
CA ASP A 48 1.51 4.25 -2.98
C ASP A 48 2.41 5.49 -2.84
N LYS A 49 3.73 5.32 -3.00
CA LYS A 49 4.69 6.44 -3.01
C LYS A 49 4.53 7.35 -4.23
N ALA A 50 4.40 6.78 -5.43
CA ALA A 50 4.17 7.56 -6.65
C ALA A 50 2.86 8.35 -6.57
N MET A 51 1.81 7.70 -6.08
CA MET A 51 0.50 8.32 -5.84
C MET A 51 0.57 9.45 -4.80
N TYR A 52 1.37 9.29 -3.74
CA TYR A 52 1.59 10.35 -2.74
C TYR A 52 2.24 11.59 -3.37
N ASN A 53 3.31 11.40 -4.15
CA ASN A 53 3.99 12.51 -4.82
C ASN A 53 3.09 13.21 -5.86
N ILE A 54 2.27 12.45 -6.61
CA ILE A 54 1.28 13.03 -7.53
C ILE A 54 0.25 13.89 -6.76
N SER A 55 -0.16 13.44 -5.57
CA SER A 55 -1.12 14.17 -4.73
C SER A 55 -0.55 15.46 -4.11
N SER A 56 0.78 15.56 -3.94
CA SER A 56 1.42 16.77 -3.43
C SER A 56 1.68 17.83 -4.50
N ASP A 57 1.78 17.43 -5.77
CA ASP A 57 2.19 18.33 -6.88
C ASP A 57 1.01 18.88 -7.70
N PHE A 58 -0.20 18.29 -7.62
CA PHE A 58 -1.38 18.69 -8.41
C PHE A 58 -2.61 19.02 -7.55
N LYS A 59 -3.06 20.29 -7.61
CA LYS A 59 -4.36 20.78 -7.07
C LYS A 59 -5.57 20.52 -8.02
N GLY A 60 -5.42 19.68 -9.07
CA GLY A 60 -6.41 19.50 -10.13
C GLY A 60 -6.85 18.05 -10.38
N ASP A 61 -8.17 17.88 -10.61
CA ASP A 61 -8.98 16.78 -11.18
C ASP A 61 -8.79 15.30 -10.80
N TYR A 62 -7.72 14.92 -10.10
CA TYR A 62 -7.57 13.53 -9.61
C TYR A 62 -8.39 13.23 -8.33
N LYS A 63 -9.18 14.19 -7.85
CA LYS A 63 -10.06 14.07 -6.68
C LYS A 63 -11.07 12.91 -6.81
N THR A 64 -11.41 12.52 -8.04
CA THR A 64 -12.34 11.44 -8.38
C THR A 64 -11.69 10.05 -8.35
N LEU A 65 -10.38 9.97 -8.60
CA LEU A 65 -9.62 8.72 -8.54
C LEU A 65 -9.11 8.41 -7.12
N GLN A 66 -8.81 9.45 -6.30
CA GLN A 66 -8.49 9.31 -4.87
C GLN A 66 -9.56 8.55 -4.06
N LYS A 67 -10.84 8.65 -4.44
CA LYS A 67 -11.93 7.92 -3.76
C LYS A 67 -12.06 6.45 -4.17
N LYS A 68 -11.38 6.01 -5.23
CA LYS A 68 -11.45 4.63 -5.76
C LYS A 68 -10.24 3.79 -5.44
N ILE A 69 -9.13 4.40 -5.02
CA ILE A 69 -7.86 3.72 -4.81
C ILE A 69 -7.44 4.03 -3.39
N ASN A 70 -7.77 3.12 -2.48
CA ASN A 70 -7.45 3.19 -1.06
C ASN A 70 -5.99 3.63 -0.86
N PHE A 71 -5.85 4.88 -0.40
CA PHE A 71 -4.59 5.59 -0.30
C PHE A 71 -4.24 5.71 1.19
N TYR A 72 -3.28 4.90 1.60
CA TYR A 72 -2.71 4.94 2.95
C TYR A 72 -1.20 4.95 2.83
N TYR A 73 -0.61 6.11 3.09
CA TYR A 73 0.84 6.25 3.22
C TYR A 73 1.18 6.40 4.70
N PRO A 74 1.47 5.29 5.42
CA PRO A 74 1.94 5.40 6.78
C PRO A 74 3.28 6.15 6.74
N GLY A 75 3.34 7.30 7.42
CA GLY A 75 4.50 8.16 7.42
C GLY A 75 5.82 7.41 7.65
N ARG A 76 6.81 7.69 6.79
CA ARG A 76 8.21 7.23 6.86
C ARG A 76 8.42 5.72 7.07
N ILE A 77 8.00 4.89 6.12
CA ILE A 77 8.72 3.62 5.90
C ILE A 77 10.11 3.96 5.36
N ARG A 78 11.16 3.70 6.16
CA ARG A 78 12.57 3.82 5.75
C ARG A 78 12.85 2.83 4.62
N THR A 79 12.63 3.25 3.39
CA THR A 79 13.13 2.54 2.21
C THR A 79 14.64 2.78 2.13
N SER A 80 15.42 2.00 2.87
CA SER A 80 16.87 1.93 2.63
C SER A 80 17.08 1.51 1.18
N ARG A 81 17.68 2.39 0.35
CA ARG A 81 17.95 2.15 -1.08
C ARG A 81 18.69 0.83 -1.36
N SER A 82 19.32 0.22 -0.34
CA SER A 82 20.26 -0.89 -0.46
C SER A 82 19.66 -2.30 -0.46
N GLN A 83 18.35 -2.49 -0.28
CA GLN A 83 17.73 -3.83 -0.43
C GLN A 83 17.03 -4.03 -1.78
N PHE A 84 17.00 -3.02 -2.66
CA PHE A 84 16.20 -2.99 -3.89
C PHE A 84 16.90 -3.54 -5.13
N LYS A 85 17.79 -4.53 -4.96
CA LYS A 85 18.51 -5.11 -6.08
C LYS A 85 17.78 -6.37 -6.56
N GLY A 86 16.74 -6.15 -7.38
CA GLY A 86 16.07 -7.20 -8.16
C GLY A 86 14.58 -7.34 -7.86
N LEU A 87 13.73 -6.61 -8.60
CA LEU A 87 12.39 -7.13 -8.87
C LEU A 87 12.60 -8.38 -9.73
N LEU A 88 12.42 -9.56 -9.15
CA LEU A 88 12.52 -10.84 -9.88
C LEU A 88 11.46 -10.95 -10.99
N THR A 89 10.33 -10.23 -10.84
CA THR A 89 9.18 -10.32 -11.75
C THR A 89 8.46 -8.97 -11.81
N LYS A 90 8.06 -8.56 -13.03
CA LYS A 90 7.35 -7.30 -13.32
C LYS A 90 5.89 -7.34 -12.86
N ALA A 91 5.25 -6.17 -12.73
CA ALA A 91 3.82 -6.10 -12.42
C ALA A 91 2.96 -6.66 -13.55
N SER A 92 3.42 -6.52 -14.80
CA SER A 92 2.76 -7.04 -16.01
C SER A 92 2.60 -8.56 -16.04
N GLU A 93 3.40 -9.30 -15.27
CA GLU A 93 3.31 -10.76 -15.19
C GLU A 93 2.16 -11.24 -14.27
N CYS A 94 1.39 -10.32 -13.68
CA CYS A 94 0.26 -10.65 -12.82
C CYS A 94 -0.82 -11.38 -13.62
N VAL A 95 -1.07 -12.65 -13.30
CA VAL A 95 -2.12 -13.48 -13.92
C VAL A 95 -3.48 -13.35 -13.25
N GLU A 96 -3.68 -12.34 -12.40
CA GLU A 96 -4.95 -12.02 -11.75
C GLU A 96 -5.58 -13.17 -10.93
N CYS A 97 -4.75 -14.08 -10.39
CA CYS A 97 -5.23 -15.30 -9.69
C CYS A 97 -5.97 -15.07 -8.37
N GLY A 98 -5.90 -13.87 -7.77
CA GLY A 98 -6.63 -13.52 -6.54
C GLY A 98 -6.08 -14.05 -5.21
N VAL A 99 -5.14 -15.00 -5.20
CA VAL A 99 -4.57 -15.61 -3.98
C VAL A 99 -4.07 -14.57 -2.96
N CYS A 100 -3.50 -13.46 -3.42
CA CYS A 100 -3.02 -12.39 -2.56
C CYS A 100 -4.13 -11.63 -1.83
N MET A 101 -5.33 -11.54 -2.43
CA MET A 101 -6.48 -10.87 -1.84
C MET A 101 -7.13 -11.75 -0.77
N GLU A 102 -7.19 -13.07 -0.98
CA GLU A 102 -7.67 -14.03 0.04
C GLU A 102 -6.82 -13.99 1.31
N ARG A 103 -5.52 -13.71 1.19
CA ARG A 103 -4.60 -13.60 2.33
C ARG A 103 -4.63 -12.23 3.01
N CYS A 104 -5.23 -11.23 2.39
CA CYS A 104 -5.13 -9.86 2.89
C CYS A 104 -6.12 -9.63 4.04
N PRO A 105 -5.66 -9.37 5.28
CA PRO A 105 -6.57 -9.09 6.39
C PRO A 105 -7.23 -7.70 6.31
N PHE A 106 -6.85 -6.91 5.30
CA PHE A 106 -7.31 -5.55 5.09
C PHE A 106 -8.10 -5.40 3.79
N ASP A 107 -8.50 -6.48 3.10
CA ASP A 107 -9.28 -6.38 1.84
C ASP A 107 -8.65 -5.48 0.76
N VAL A 108 -7.32 -5.46 0.65
CA VAL A 108 -6.62 -4.66 -0.37
C VAL A 108 -6.86 -5.24 -1.75
N ASP A 109 -7.31 -4.40 -2.68
CA ASP A 109 -7.39 -4.75 -4.10
C ASP A 109 -5.99 -4.73 -4.74
N VAL A 110 -5.28 -5.85 -4.56
CA VAL A 110 -3.93 -6.05 -5.07
C VAL A 110 -3.89 -6.02 -6.59
N ILE A 111 -4.88 -6.60 -7.28
CA ILE A 111 -4.90 -6.70 -8.74
C ILE A 111 -4.99 -5.32 -9.37
N SER A 112 -5.87 -4.46 -8.85
CA SER A 112 -5.97 -3.06 -9.31
C SER A 112 -4.67 -2.30 -9.08
N LYS A 113 -3.96 -2.55 -7.97
CA LYS A 113 -2.65 -1.95 -7.72
C LYS A 113 -1.58 -2.47 -8.69
N MET A 114 -1.60 -3.75 -9.10
CA MET A 114 -0.68 -4.27 -10.12
C MET A 114 -0.94 -3.61 -11.48
N LYS A 115 -2.21 -3.49 -11.90
CA LYS A 115 -2.58 -2.77 -13.14
C LYS A 115 -2.13 -1.31 -13.12
N LEU A 116 -2.25 -0.66 -11.97
CA LEU A 116 -1.78 0.70 -11.78
C LEU A 116 -0.25 0.78 -11.85
N ALA A 117 0.46 -0.19 -11.28
CA ALA A 117 1.91 -0.26 -11.37
C ALA A 117 2.40 -0.36 -12.83
N VAL A 118 1.75 -1.18 -13.66
CA VAL A 118 2.06 -1.27 -15.11
C VAL A 118 1.90 0.10 -15.77
N LYS A 119 0.79 0.80 -15.50
CA LYS A 119 0.55 2.14 -16.05
C LYS A 119 1.55 3.20 -15.60
N LEU A 120 2.04 3.10 -14.37
CA LEU A 120 2.94 4.10 -13.77
C LEU A 120 4.41 3.86 -14.09
N PHE A 121 4.83 2.61 -14.29
CA PHE A 121 6.25 2.24 -14.31
C PHE A 121 6.69 1.43 -15.52
N GLU A 122 5.76 0.92 -16.35
CA GLU A 122 6.07 0.02 -17.47
C GLU A 122 5.54 0.53 -18.82
N MET A 123 4.88 1.69 -18.86
CA MET A 123 4.45 2.35 -20.09
C MET A 123 5.55 3.29 -20.62
N GLU A 124 6.59 2.70 -21.22
CA GLU A 124 7.50 3.37 -22.16
C GLU A 124 7.70 2.41 -23.35
N ASP A 125 7.00 2.68 -24.45
CA ASP A 125 7.33 2.28 -25.83
C ASP A 125 7.29 3.53 -26.72
#